data_AF-A0A0C3PTQ2-F1
#
_entry.id   AF-A0A0C3PTQ2-F1
#
_cell.length_a   1.000
_cell.length_b   1.000
_cell.length_c   1.000
_cell.angle_alpha   90.00
_cell.angle_beta   90.00
_cell.angle_gamma   90.00
#
_symmetry.space_group_name_H-M   'P 1'
#
loop_
_entity.id
_entity.type
_entity.pdbx_description
1 polymer ?
#
loop_
_entity_poly.entity_id
_entity_poly.type
_entity_poly.pdbx_seq_one_letter_code
_entity_poly.pdbx_strand_id
1 'polypeptide(L)'
;MDLFDLTLPAIKQLGLSPAQKAASQPTPSPEKAQTMALLKSHPPPANPPPHLPDLAEGVRPLASIPTLVLGVQSDILFPVEQQREVVDALRMAGNWRVSYFELGGVWGHDTFLLDVLNVGGAVRGFLS
;
A
#
# COMPACT_ATOMS: atom_id res chain seq x y z
N MET A 1 -19.11 17.21 -6.76
CA MET A 1 -17.81 16.60 -7.05
C MET A 1 -16.83 17.16 -6.04
N ASP A 2 -16.21 16.32 -5.23
CA ASP A 2 -15.07 16.78 -4.43
C ASP A 2 -13.95 17.16 -5.41
N LEU A 3 -13.42 18.39 -5.29
CA LEU A 3 -12.39 18.92 -6.18
C LEU A 3 -11.10 18.09 -6.10
N PHE A 4 -10.89 17.39 -5.00
CA PHE A 4 -9.68 16.59 -4.75
C PHE A 4 -9.89 15.09 -4.99
N ASP A 5 -11.07 14.68 -5.46
CA ASP A 5 -11.31 13.29 -5.85
C ASP A 5 -10.62 12.98 -7.19
N LEU A 6 -9.49 12.28 -7.08
CA LEU A 6 -8.68 11.82 -8.21
C LEU A 6 -8.92 10.33 -8.53
N THR A 7 -10.04 9.76 -8.08
CA THR A 7 -10.41 8.39 -8.46
C THR A 7 -10.73 8.30 -9.95
N LEU A 8 -10.57 7.10 -10.52
CA LEU A 8 -10.83 6.88 -11.94
C LEU A 8 -12.28 7.25 -12.36
N PRO A 9 -13.33 6.94 -11.58
CA PRO A 9 -14.69 7.41 -11.88
C PRO A 9 -14.79 8.94 -11.91
N ALA A 10 -14.16 9.63 -10.95
CA ALA A 10 -14.19 11.09 -10.87
C ALA A 10 -13.46 11.76 -12.03
N ILE A 11 -12.26 11.27 -12.38
CA ILE A 11 -11.48 11.74 -13.52
C ILE A 11 -12.26 11.58 -14.83
N LYS A 12 -12.91 10.42 -15.03
CA LYS A 12 -13.73 10.14 -16.22
C LYS A 12 -14.93 11.08 -16.34
N GLN A 13 -15.59 11.39 -15.22
CA GLN A 13 -16.71 12.34 -15.17
C GLN A 13 -16.28 13.77 -15.52
N LEU A 14 -15.03 14.15 -15.23
CA LEU A 14 -14.44 15.43 -15.65
C LEU A 14 -14.01 15.43 -17.13
N GLY A 15 -14.20 14.33 -17.87
CA GLY A 15 -13.76 14.21 -19.26
C GLY A 15 -12.24 14.12 -19.42
N LEU A 16 -11.51 13.88 -18.33
CA LEU A 16 -10.07 13.71 -18.33
C LEU A 16 -9.72 12.24 -18.57
N SER A 17 -8.61 11.98 -19.25
CA SER A 17 -8.06 10.62 -19.42
C SER A 17 -6.76 10.50 -18.62
N PRO A 18 -6.57 9.42 -17.85
CA PRO A 18 -5.29 9.15 -17.19
C PRO A 18 -4.16 9.04 -18.22
N ALA A 19 -2.97 9.52 -17.87
CA ALA A 19 -1.80 9.36 -18.72
C ALA A 19 -1.50 7.86 -18.92
N GLN A 20 -1.67 7.35 -20.15
CA GLN A 20 -1.33 5.97 -20.50
C GLN A 20 0.19 5.79 -20.52
N LYS A 21 0.75 5.10 -19.52
CA LYS A 21 2.06 4.46 -19.69
C LYS A 21 1.85 3.10 -20.34
N ALA A 22 2.44 2.92 -21.52
CA ALA A 22 2.52 1.63 -22.20
C ALA A 22 3.29 0.63 -21.30
N ALA A 23 2.60 -0.37 -20.77
CA ALA A 23 3.22 -1.54 -20.17
C ALA A 23 2.32 -2.75 -20.41
N SER A 24 2.60 -3.46 -21.48
CA SER A 24 2.18 -4.84 -21.72
C SER A 24 2.78 -5.70 -20.61
N GLN A 25 1.97 -6.26 -19.71
CA GLN A 25 2.42 -7.34 -18.83
C GLN A 25 1.34 -8.41 -18.60
N PRO A 26 1.78 -9.67 -18.36
CA PRO A 26 0.95 -10.86 -18.42
C PRO A 26 0.24 -11.15 -17.10
N THR A 27 -0.91 -11.80 -17.19
CA THR A 27 -1.67 -12.36 -16.06
C THR A 27 -0.87 -13.46 -15.34
N PRO A 28 -0.67 -13.40 -14.01
CA PRO A 28 -0.12 -14.52 -13.26
C PRO A 28 -1.21 -15.56 -12.94
N SER A 29 -0.91 -16.83 -13.21
CA SER A 29 -1.73 -18.01 -12.90
C SER A 29 -1.91 -18.25 -11.39
N PRO A 30 -3.02 -18.88 -10.97
CA PRO A 30 -3.49 -18.93 -9.57
C PRO A 30 -2.76 -19.91 -8.62
N GLU A 31 -1.63 -20.51 -9.01
CA GLU A 31 -1.15 -21.74 -8.35
C GLU A 31 -0.23 -21.54 -7.12
N LYS A 32 0.20 -20.31 -6.80
CA LYS A 32 1.16 -20.06 -5.69
C LYS A 32 0.54 -19.54 -4.37
N ALA A 33 -0.78 -19.47 -4.26
CA ALA A 33 -1.46 -18.83 -3.13
C ALA A 33 -1.37 -19.60 -1.78
N GLN A 34 -0.91 -20.86 -1.77
CA GLN A 34 -1.13 -21.75 -0.62
C GLN A 34 0.05 -21.88 0.37
N THR A 35 1.28 -21.44 0.06
CA THR A 35 2.46 -21.75 0.91
C THR A 35 2.94 -20.59 1.81
N MET A 36 2.40 -19.37 1.69
CA MET A 36 2.93 -18.19 2.41
C MET A 36 1.92 -17.51 3.35
N ALA A 37 0.91 -18.24 3.80
CA ALA A 37 -0.09 -17.73 4.75
C ALA A 37 0.48 -17.42 6.16
N LEU A 38 1.74 -17.76 6.45
CA LEU A 38 2.31 -17.71 7.80
C LEU A 38 3.02 -16.38 8.17
N LEU A 39 3.15 -15.41 7.26
CA LEU A 39 3.79 -14.10 7.54
C LEU A 39 2.84 -12.90 7.39
N LYS A 40 1.52 -13.11 7.49
CA LYS A 40 0.58 -11.98 7.47
C LYS A 40 0.55 -11.31 8.84
N SER A 41 1.44 -10.34 9.05
CA SER A 41 1.44 -9.44 10.22
C SER A 41 0.16 -8.59 10.33
N HIS A 42 -0.59 -8.47 9.25
CA HIS A 42 -1.89 -7.81 9.22
C HIS A 42 -2.85 -8.54 8.27
N PRO A 43 -3.90 -9.23 8.77
CA PRO A 43 -4.99 -9.71 7.94
C PRO A 43 -5.87 -8.52 7.51
N PRO A 44 -6.43 -8.55 6.30
CA PRO A 44 -7.30 -7.47 5.84
C PRO A 44 -8.52 -7.31 6.78
N PRO A 45 -9.04 -6.09 6.95
CA PRO A 45 -10.15 -5.80 7.86
C PRO A 45 -11.42 -6.53 7.42
N ALA A 46 -12.24 -6.95 8.39
CA ALA A 46 -13.50 -7.66 8.12
C ALA A 46 -14.51 -6.81 7.33
N ASN A 47 -14.45 -5.49 7.49
CA ASN A 47 -15.19 -4.50 6.73
C ASN A 47 -14.20 -3.50 6.13
N PRO A 48 -13.78 -3.68 4.87
CA PRO A 48 -12.88 -2.73 4.22
C PRO A 48 -13.60 -1.39 4.00
N PRO A 49 -12.86 -0.27 4.02
CA PRO A 49 -13.45 1.03 3.73
C PRO A 49 -13.96 1.09 2.28
N PRO A 50 -15.03 1.86 2.01
CA PRO A 50 -15.70 1.87 0.71
C PRO A 50 -14.80 2.36 -0.44
N HIS A 51 -13.79 3.18 -0.14
CA HIS A 51 -12.83 3.70 -1.12
C HIS A 51 -11.68 2.75 -1.45
N LEU A 52 -11.56 1.60 -0.76
CA LEU A 52 -10.44 0.67 -0.96
C LEU A 52 -10.32 0.15 -2.41
N PRO A 53 -11.40 -0.18 -3.14
CA PRO A 53 -11.29 -0.60 -4.54
C PRO A 53 -10.74 0.48 -5.47
N ASP A 54 -11.15 1.73 -5.27
CA ASP A 54 -10.64 2.86 -6.07
C ASP A 54 -9.17 3.14 -5.75
N LEU A 55 -8.78 3.01 -4.48
CA LEU A 55 -7.37 3.08 -4.07
C LEU A 55 -6.54 1.95 -4.71
N ALA A 56 -7.06 0.72 -4.72
CA ALA A 56 -6.42 -0.44 -5.35
C ALA A 56 -6.21 -0.22 -6.86
N GLU A 57 -7.21 0.34 -7.56
CA GLU A 57 -7.07 0.71 -8.97
C GLU A 57 -5.99 1.79 -9.17
N GLY A 58 -5.93 2.79 -8.28
CA GLY A 58 -4.90 3.83 -8.32
C GLY A 58 -3.47 3.29 -8.16
N VAL A 59 -3.28 2.27 -7.31
CA VAL A 59 -1.96 1.64 -7.09
C VAL A 59 -1.67 0.45 -7.99
N ARG A 60 -2.59 0.09 -8.90
CA ARG A 60 -2.42 -1.01 -9.87
C ARG A 60 -1.12 -0.97 -10.67
N PRO A 61 -0.57 0.19 -11.08
CA PRO A 61 0.74 0.25 -11.74
C PRO A 61 1.90 -0.32 -10.90
N LEU A 62 1.72 -0.49 -9.59
CA LEU A 62 2.72 -1.03 -8.67
C LEU A 62 2.57 -2.56 -8.48
N ALA A 63 1.68 -3.25 -9.19
CA ALA A 63 1.36 -4.66 -8.96
C ALA A 63 2.57 -5.61 -9.03
N SER A 64 3.58 -5.31 -9.85
CA SER A 64 4.79 -6.13 -10.01
C SER A 64 6.04 -5.56 -9.33
N ILE A 65 5.91 -4.44 -8.61
CA ILE A 65 7.01 -3.75 -7.94
C ILE A 65 7.05 -4.19 -6.47
N PRO A 66 8.15 -4.76 -5.97
CA PRO A 66 8.30 -5.03 -4.54
C PRO A 66 8.14 -3.74 -3.74
N THR A 67 7.33 -3.77 -2.68
CA THR A 67 7.01 -2.56 -1.90
C THR A 67 7.17 -2.81 -0.42
N LEU A 68 7.89 -1.93 0.27
CA LEU A 68 7.92 -1.83 1.72
C LEU A 68 6.98 -0.71 2.17
N VAL A 69 6.06 -1.02 3.08
CA VAL A 69 5.24 -0.03 3.77
C VAL A 69 5.64 0.01 5.24
N LEU A 70 5.95 1.21 5.74
CA LEU A 70 6.26 1.46 7.15
C LEU A 70 5.13 2.29 7.74
N GLY A 71 4.51 1.79 8.81
CA GLY A 71 3.55 2.54 9.63
C GLY A 71 4.17 2.96 10.96
N VAL A 72 3.69 4.05 11.55
CA VAL A 72 4.09 4.48 12.90
C VAL A 72 2.84 4.57 13.76
N GLN A 73 2.81 3.82 14.87
CA GLN A 73 1.59 3.68 15.69
C GLN A 73 1.17 4.99 16.38
N SER A 74 2.12 5.88 16.62
CA SER A 74 1.90 7.18 17.26
C SER A 74 1.71 8.35 16.27
N ASP A 75 1.73 8.10 14.96
CA ASP A 75 1.55 9.17 13.97
C ASP A 75 0.09 9.66 13.98
N ILE A 76 -0.08 10.95 14.29
CA ILE A 76 -1.39 11.62 14.30
C ILE A 76 -1.71 12.35 12.99
N LEU A 77 -0.70 12.58 12.14
CA LEU A 77 -0.86 13.25 10.85
C LEU A 77 -1.24 12.25 9.77
N PHE A 78 -0.65 11.06 9.81
CA PHE A 78 -0.96 9.93 8.94
C PHE A 78 -1.16 8.66 9.79
N PRO A 79 -2.35 8.48 10.37
CA PRO A 79 -2.63 7.36 11.27
C PRO A 79 -2.26 6.00 10.68
N VAL A 80 -1.74 5.09 11.52
CA VAL A 80 -1.20 3.77 11.11
C VAL A 80 -2.18 2.95 10.26
N GLU A 81 -3.48 3.15 10.49
CA GLU A 81 -4.56 2.55 9.71
C GLU A 81 -4.47 2.90 8.22
N GLN A 82 -4.05 4.10 7.85
CA GLN A 82 -3.88 4.49 6.45
C GLN A 82 -2.75 3.70 5.78
N GLN A 83 -1.65 3.39 6.48
CA GLN A 83 -0.59 2.54 5.93
C GLN A 83 -1.05 1.09 5.81
N ARG A 84 -1.89 0.59 6.73
CA ARG A 84 -2.56 -0.71 6.58
C ARG A 84 -3.47 -0.74 5.35
N GLU A 85 -4.24 0.31 5.12
CA GLU A 85 -5.08 0.46 3.92
C GLU A 85 -4.25 0.42 2.62
N VAL A 86 -3.09 1.08 2.59
CA VAL A 86 -2.17 0.99 1.43
C VAL A 86 -1.68 -0.43 1.20
N VAL A 87 -1.34 -1.18 2.26
CA VAL A 87 -0.94 -2.59 2.15
C VAL A 87 -2.07 -3.44 1.56
N ASP A 88 -3.30 -3.25 2.02
CA ASP A 88 -4.45 -3.99 1.54
C ASP A 88 -4.81 -3.61 0.10
N ALA A 89 -4.71 -2.33 -0.26
CA ALA A 89 -4.91 -1.86 -1.63
C ALA A 89 -3.87 -2.45 -2.60
N LEU A 90 -2.59 -2.48 -2.22
CA LEU A 90 -1.52 -3.09 -3.03
C LEU A 90 -1.76 -4.60 -3.23
N ARG A 91 -2.15 -5.31 -2.17
CA ARG A 91 -2.49 -6.74 -2.25
C ARG A 91 -3.70 -6.98 -3.13
N MET A 92 -4.75 -6.16 -2.98
CA MET A 92 -5.96 -6.22 -3.80
C MET A 92 -5.65 -5.94 -5.28
N ALA A 93 -4.70 -5.04 -5.55
CA ALA A 93 -4.20 -4.75 -6.89
C ALA A 93 -3.32 -5.88 -7.49
N GLY A 94 -3.08 -6.95 -6.74
CA GLY A 94 -2.30 -8.12 -7.18
C GLY A 94 -0.81 -8.08 -6.81
N ASN A 95 -0.38 -7.14 -5.96
CA ASN A 95 0.99 -7.10 -5.46
C ASN A 95 1.16 -8.08 -4.28
N TRP A 96 1.80 -9.23 -4.55
CA TRP A 96 2.11 -10.23 -3.53
C TRP A 96 3.47 -10.01 -2.85
N ARG A 97 4.25 -9.01 -3.27
CA ARG A 97 5.60 -8.70 -2.76
C ARG A 97 5.58 -7.45 -1.87
N VAL A 98 4.56 -7.37 -1.02
CA VAL A 98 4.35 -6.26 -0.08
C VAL A 98 4.82 -6.68 1.31
N SER A 99 5.83 -5.99 1.83
CA SER A 99 6.30 -6.11 3.20
C SER A 99 5.74 -4.96 4.04
N TYR A 100 5.27 -5.26 5.25
CA TYR A 100 4.69 -4.28 6.16
C TYR A 100 5.31 -4.36 7.56
N PHE A 101 5.71 -3.22 8.10
CA PHE A 101 6.28 -3.10 9.44
C PHE A 101 5.70 -1.87 10.17
N GLU A 102 5.40 -2.03 11.45
CA GLU A 102 4.91 -0.95 12.33
C GLU A 102 5.98 -0.56 13.34
N LEU A 103 6.24 0.73 13.45
CA LEU A 103 7.18 1.34 14.38
C LEU A 103 6.44 1.86 15.62
N GLY A 104 6.97 1.55 16.80
CA GLY A 104 6.44 2.00 18.10
C GLY A 104 7.07 3.29 18.63
N GLY A 105 7.62 4.15 17.76
CA GLY A 105 8.32 5.37 18.15
C GLY A 105 7.44 6.36 18.92
N VAL A 106 8.03 7.21 19.75
CA VAL A 106 7.30 8.23 20.54
C VAL A 106 7.15 9.57 19.81
N TRP A 107 7.80 9.71 18.65
CA TRP A 107 7.88 10.97 17.92
C TRP A 107 6.76 11.18 16.90
N GLY A 108 5.76 10.27 16.87
CA GLY A 108 4.70 10.32 15.87
C GLY A 108 5.26 10.32 14.47
N HIS A 109 4.78 11.25 13.64
CA HIS A 109 5.21 11.42 12.26
C HIS A 109 6.74 11.47 12.11
N ASP A 110 7.45 12.18 12.97
CA ASP A 110 8.90 12.37 12.82
C ASP A 110 9.72 11.09 13.10
N THR A 111 9.09 9.99 13.51
CA THR A 111 9.75 8.70 13.73
C THR A 111 10.52 8.22 12.50
N PHE A 112 10.04 8.47 11.27
CA PHE A 112 10.78 8.05 10.07
C PHE A 112 12.12 8.78 9.88
N LEU A 113 12.27 9.97 10.47
CA LEU A 113 13.51 10.77 10.45
C LEU A 113 14.39 10.46 11.66
N LEU A 114 13.78 10.27 12.83
CA LEU A 114 14.50 10.22 14.11
C LEU A 114 14.87 8.80 14.53
N ASP A 115 14.04 7.80 14.24
CA ASP A 115 14.29 6.40 14.58
C ASP A 115 15.09 5.69 13.48
N VAL A 116 16.26 6.25 13.18
CA VAL A 116 17.13 5.82 12.08
C VAL A 116 17.52 4.34 12.22
N LEU A 117 17.64 3.82 13.44
CA LEU A 117 18.02 2.43 13.67
C LEU A 117 16.90 1.46 13.25
N ASN A 118 15.66 1.68 13.68
CA ASN A 118 14.56 0.79 13.33
C ASN A 118 14.13 0.96 11.87
N VAL A 119 14.06 2.20 11.38
CA VAL A 119 13.78 2.49 9.97
C VAL A 119 14.87 1.90 9.07
N GLY A 120 16.14 2.15 9.38
CA GLY A 120 17.28 1.62 8.64
C GLY A 120 17.33 0.09 8.67
N GLY A 121 16.98 -0.53 9.79
CA GLY A 121 16.86 -1.98 9.92
C GLY A 121 15.79 -2.56 9.00
N ALA A 122 14.60 -1.96 8.97
CA ALA A 122 13.51 -2.40 8.09
C ALA A 122 13.88 -2.23 6.60
N VAL A 123 14.47 -1.08 6.23
CA VAL A 123 14.93 -0.83 4.85
C VAL A 123 16.02 -1.80 4.44
N ARG A 124 17.02 -2.04 5.30
CA ARG A 124 18.08 -3.01 5.03
C ARG A 124 17.52 -4.42 4.84
N GLY A 125 16.60 -4.84 5.72
CA GLY A 125 15.95 -6.15 5.63
C GLY A 125 15.13 -6.33 4.35
N PHE A 126 14.56 -5.24 3.81
CA PHE A 126 13.81 -5.28 2.56
C PHE A 126 14.70 -5.29 1.30
N LEU A 127 15.86 -4.61 1.34
CA LEU A 127 16.77 -4.48 0.19
C LEU A 127 17.82 -5.60 0.08
N SER A 128 17.95 -6.46 1.10
CA SER A 128 18.88 -7.59 1.11
C SER A 128 18.28 -8.81 0.44
#